data_AF-A0A7U9KVM1-F1
#
_entry.id   AF-A0A7U9KVM1-F1
#
_cell.length_a   1.000
_cell.length_b   1.000
_cell.length_c   1.000
_cell.angle_alpha   90.00
_cell.angle_beta   90.00
_cell.angle_gamma   90.00
#
_symmetry.space_group_name_H-M   'P 1'
#
loop_
_entity.id
_entity.type
_entity.pdbx_description
1 polymer ?
#
loop_
_entity_poly.entity_id
_entity_poly.type
_entity_poly.pdbx_seq_one_letter_code
_entity_poly.pdbx_strand_id
1 'polypeptide(L)'
;MERAPNLRMIALASTVALAVALPLAAATAGPAESDRSAADGSASAAHPDADVPVGTRASAARGPAPGPSRGAHPVPRTGAPADSRTDPRTDSRSGPRSDSGTAADGRRTTRCGPELAAPEGVEAQTCVLTEGGLTWGRTYYRNTSGKPLRAVLSLLRPDGRTVQAHCDLPAGDEPATCETPREATVGGDRAPYTAVVEIADARGERKLLRSGSNAAPDAGGSDQ
;
A
#
# COMPACT_ATOMS: atom_id res chain seq x y z
N MET A 1 -28.79 -64.68 15.91
CA MET A 1 -29.33 -63.52 15.15
C MET A 1 -28.16 -62.80 14.54
N GLU A 2 -28.10 -62.78 13.22
CA GLU A 2 -27.01 -62.18 12.45
C GLU A 2 -27.40 -60.74 12.06
N ARG A 3 -26.53 -59.75 12.29
CA ARG A 3 -26.68 -58.40 11.73
C ARG A 3 -25.32 -57.78 11.38
N ALA A 4 -25.01 -57.90 10.09
CA ALA A 4 -24.22 -57.04 9.21
C ALA A 4 -23.31 -55.94 9.84
N PRO A 5 -21.99 -55.94 9.54
CA PRO A 5 -21.14 -54.78 9.74
C PRO A 5 -21.51 -53.63 8.78
N ASN A 6 -21.29 -52.39 9.22
CA ASN A 6 -21.76 -51.19 8.52
C ASN A 6 -21.00 -50.93 7.20
N LEU A 7 -21.67 -51.16 6.05
CA LEU A 7 -21.13 -50.91 4.69
C LEU A 7 -20.71 -49.46 4.39
N ARG A 8 -20.95 -48.49 5.29
CA ARG A 8 -20.66 -47.06 5.05
C ARG A 8 -19.18 -46.72 4.98
N MET A 9 -18.27 -47.57 5.47
CA MET A 9 -16.82 -47.31 5.39
C MET A 9 -16.20 -47.68 4.02
N ILE A 10 -16.94 -48.37 3.14
CA ILE A 10 -16.41 -48.85 1.85
C ILE A 10 -16.55 -47.78 0.73
N ALA A 11 -17.43 -46.79 0.92
CA ALA A 11 -17.80 -45.82 -0.13
C ALA A 11 -16.78 -44.69 -0.39
N LEU A 12 -15.83 -44.44 0.53
CA LEU A 12 -14.87 -43.33 0.39
C LEU A 12 -13.49 -43.74 -0.18
N ALA A 13 -13.23 -45.03 -0.35
CA ALA A 13 -11.99 -45.53 -0.95
C ALA A 13 -12.01 -45.50 -2.50
N SER A 14 -13.18 -45.42 -3.14
CA SER A 14 -13.33 -45.56 -4.60
C SER A 14 -13.10 -44.28 -5.41
N THR A 15 -13.04 -43.09 -4.81
CA THR A 15 -12.87 -41.83 -5.54
C THR A 15 -11.42 -41.49 -5.90
N VAL A 16 -10.44 -42.02 -5.15
CA VAL A 16 -9.01 -41.73 -5.34
C VAL A 16 -8.41 -42.51 -6.53
N ALA A 17 -9.01 -43.65 -6.91
CA ALA A 17 -8.46 -44.55 -7.93
C ALA A 17 -8.73 -44.15 -9.39
N LEU A 18 -9.67 -43.22 -9.66
CA LEU A 18 -10.18 -42.97 -11.02
C LEU A 18 -9.60 -41.72 -11.72
N ALA A 19 -8.70 -40.99 -11.07
CA ALA A 19 -8.04 -39.80 -11.63
C ALA A 19 -6.67 -40.08 -12.29
N VAL A 20 -6.16 -41.32 -12.21
CA VAL A 20 -4.81 -41.70 -12.70
C VAL A 20 -4.85 -42.33 -14.11
N ALA A 21 -6.01 -42.30 -14.78
CA ALA A 21 -6.29 -43.07 -16.00
C ALA A 21 -6.75 -42.23 -17.23
N LEU A 22 -6.34 -40.96 -17.31
CA LEU A 22 -6.54 -40.14 -18.52
C LEU A 22 -5.20 -39.92 -19.25
N PRO A 23 -4.84 -40.77 -20.23
CA PRO A 23 -3.68 -40.56 -21.08
C PRO A 23 -3.93 -39.44 -22.10
N LEU A 24 -3.01 -38.47 -22.10
CA LEU A 24 -2.46 -37.77 -23.26
C LEU A 24 -3.30 -37.78 -24.56
N ALA A 25 -4.02 -36.69 -24.82
CA ALA A 25 -4.42 -36.30 -26.17
C ALA A 25 -3.57 -35.10 -26.62
N ALA A 26 -2.63 -35.33 -27.52
CA ALA A 26 -1.81 -34.28 -28.12
C ALA A 26 -2.61 -33.51 -29.18
N ALA A 27 -2.39 -32.19 -29.27
CA ALA A 27 -2.82 -31.36 -30.39
C ALA A 27 -1.62 -30.53 -30.89
N THR A 28 -0.93 -31.03 -31.90
CA THR A 28 0.22 -30.38 -32.54
C THR A 28 -0.22 -29.62 -33.80
N ALA A 29 -0.22 -28.29 -33.74
CA ALA A 29 -0.18 -27.38 -34.90
C ALA A 29 -0.01 -25.93 -34.38
N GLY A 30 0.90 -25.09 -34.86
CA GLY A 30 2.01 -25.27 -35.81
C GLY A 30 2.78 -23.93 -35.90
N PRO A 31 4.06 -23.90 -36.29
CA PRO A 31 4.81 -22.65 -36.42
C PRO A 31 4.38 -21.90 -37.69
N ALA A 32 4.14 -20.60 -37.56
CA ALA A 32 3.99 -19.68 -38.68
C ALA A 32 5.27 -18.84 -38.85
N GLU A 33 6.38 -19.52 -39.12
CA GLU A 33 7.61 -18.87 -39.57
C GLU A 33 7.43 -18.49 -41.05
N SER A 34 7.21 -17.21 -41.31
CA SER A 34 7.20 -16.66 -42.68
C SER A 34 8.56 -16.06 -42.98
N ASP A 35 9.36 -16.83 -43.70
CA ASP A 35 10.75 -16.55 -44.02
C ASP A 35 10.88 -15.70 -45.31
N ARG A 36 11.88 -14.81 -45.35
CA ARG A 36 12.44 -14.12 -46.55
C ARG A 36 11.52 -13.26 -47.44
N SER A 37 11.84 -11.96 -47.47
CA SER A 37 12.44 -11.37 -48.67
C SER A 37 13.19 -10.08 -48.34
N ALA A 38 14.52 -10.14 -48.40
CA ALA A 38 15.40 -8.98 -48.47
C ALA A 38 16.13 -9.02 -49.81
N ALA A 39 15.77 -8.08 -50.68
CA ALA A 39 16.37 -7.77 -51.99
C ALA A 39 15.60 -6.54 -52.54
N ASP A 40 16.18 -5.61 -53.28
CA ASP A 40 17.57 -5.17 -53.34
C ASP A 40 17.57 -3.77 -53.99
N GLY A 41 18.62 -2.97 -53.80
CA GLY A 41 18.93 -1.79 -54.61
C GLY A 41 17.89 -0.67 -54.77
N SER A 42 18.22 0.51 -54.24
CA SER A 42 18.83 1.53 -55.12
C SER A 42 19.37 2.71 -54.31
N ALA A 43 20.70 2.84 -54.28
CA ALA A 43 21.33 4.11 -53.95
C ALA A 43 21.41 4.96 -55.22
N SER A 44 21.01 6.23 -55.14
CA SER A 44 21.42 7.24 -56.12
C SER A 44 21.78 8.53 -55.40
N ALA A 45 22.76 9.24 -55.94
CA ALA A 45 23.60 10.16 -55.21
C ALA A 45 23.21 11.65 -55.36
N ALA A 46 23.69 12.44 -54.38
CA ALA A 46 24.23 13.80 -54.49
C ALA A 46 23.50 14.93 -55.26
N HIS A 47 23.42 16.08 -54.57
CA HIS A 47 23.30 17.48 -55.04
C HIS A 47 24.28 17.87 -56.17
N PRO A 48 24.18 19.06 -56.84
CA PRO A 48 23.41 20.28 -56.52
C PRO A 48 22.55 20.79 -57.73
N ASP A 49 22.10 22.06 -57.94
CA ASP A 49 22.33 23.37 -57.30
C ASP A 49 21.18 24.40 -57.58
N ALA A 50 21.33 25.61 -57.04
CA ALA A 50 20.81 26.95 -57.40
C ALA A 50 19.55 27.16 -58.28
N ASP A 51 18.60 27.98 -57.77
CA ASP A 51 18.50 29.38 -58.21
C ASP A 51 17.72 30.30 -57.21
N VAL A 52 17.92 31.62 -57.28
CA VAL A 52 17.43 32.63 -56.29
C VAL A 52 16.88 33.89 -56.98
N PRO A 53 15.88 34.58 -56.39
CA PRO A 53 15.95 36.04 -56.38
C PRO A 53 15.59 36.72 -55.04
N VAL A 54 16.61 37.39 -54.48
CA VAL A 54 16.65 38.70 -53.81
C VAL A 54 15.34 39.35 -53.32
N GLY A 55 15.33 39.69 -52.03
CA GLY A 55 14.50 40.75 -51.44
C GLY A 55 15.23 41.44 -50.28
N THR A 56 15.87 42.59 -50.53
CA THR A 56 16.72 43.30 -49.55
C THR A 56 15.95 44.26 -48.64
N ARG A 57 16.29 44.24 -47.34
CA ARG A 57 16.57 45.45 -46.54
C ARG A 57 17.26 45.10 -45.23
N ALA A 58 18.33 45.84 -44.92
CA ALA A 58 19.10 45.68 -43.70
C ALA A 58 18.72 46.75 -42.66
N SER A 59 18.89 46.41 -41.38
CA SER A 59 19.52 47.29 -40.39
C SER A 59 19.98 46.49 -39.17
N ALA A 60 21.22 46.75 -38.74
CA ALA A 60 21.79 46.27 -37.49
C ALA A 60 21.23 47.11 -36.30
N ALA A 61 21.50 46.85 -35.01
CA ALA A 61 22.66 46.15 -34.44
C ALA A 61 22.44 45.66 -33.00
N ARG A 62 23.17 44.58 -32.66
CA ARG A 62 23.95 44.31 -31.42
C ARG A 62 23.31 44.55 -30.03
N GLY A 63 23.30 43.49 -29.21
CA GLY A 63 23.20 43.57 -27.73
C GLY A 63 24.48 44.10 -27.07
N PRO A 64 24.61 44.04 -25.72
CA PRO A 64 24.92 42.75 -25.08
C PRO A 64 24.24 42.49 -23.71
N ALA A 65 24.49 41.30 -23.13
CA ALA A 65 24.14 40.88 -21.76
C ALA A 65 25.34 41.05 -20.80
N PRO A 66 25.44 40.42 -19.60
CA PRO A 66 24.45 40.06 -18.56
C PRO A 66 24.84 40.63 -17.15
N GLY A 67 24.06 40.38 -16.09
CA GLY A 67 24.49 40.70 -14.70
C GLY A 67 23.54 40.21 -13.57
N PRO A 68 24.05 39.67 -12.44
CA PRO A 68 23.24 39.15 -11.33
C PRO A 68 23.14 40.11 -10.11
N SER A 69 22.16 39.88 -9.23
CA SER A 69 21.95 40.67 -8.02
C SER A 69 22.14 39.88 -6.73
N ARG A 70 23.15 40.25 -5.93
CA ARG A 70 23.26 39.96 -4.48
C ARG A 70 23.18 41.29 -3.72
N GLY A 71 22.59 41.30 -2.53
CA GLY A 71 22.60 42.45 -1.61
C GLY A 71 22.39 42.01 -0.16
N ALA A 72 23.12 42.60 0.78
CA ALA A 72 23.07 42.27 2.20
C ALA A 72 23.51 43.45 3.10
N HIS A 73 23.06 43.43 4.37
CA HIS A 73 23.48 44.24 5.54
C HIS A 73 22.94 45.71 5.63
N PRO A 74 22.90 46.35 6.83
CA PRO A 74 22.95 45.84 8.23
C PRO A 74 21.84 46.39 9.20
N VAL A 75 22.04 46.13 10.49
CA VAL A 75 21.16 46.30 11.69
C VAL A 75 21.01 47.74 12.23
N PRO A 76 20.15 47.98 13.25
CA PRO A 76 20.70 48.22 14.60
C PRO A 76 20.02 47.44 15.75
N ARG A 77 20.75 47.26 16.86
CA ARG A 77 20.29 46.65 18.14
C ARG A 77 20.19 47.70 19.25
N THR A 78 19.23 47.51 20.15
CA THR A 78 19.11 48.15 21.47
C THR A 78 18.30 47.20 22.35
N GLY A 79 18.61 46.88 23.62
CA GLY A 79 19.77 47.07 24.49
C GLY A 79 19.56 46.20 25.75
N ALA A 80 20.63 45.83 26.47
CA ALA A 80 20.53 45.13 27.77
C ALA A 80 20.67 46.15 28.93
N PRO A 81 20.37 45.84 30.22
CA PRO A 81 21.21 44.91 30.99
C PRO A 81 20.55 44.10 32.16
N ALA A 82 21.36 43.19 32.69
CA ALA A 82 21.51 42.78 34.10
C ALA A 82 20.41 42.04 34.89
N ASP A 83 20.78 40.81 35.30
CA ASP A 83 20.77 40.27 36.67
C ASP A 83 19.56 40.47 37.60
N SER A 84 18.92 39.34 37.96
CA SER A 84 18.57 39.05 39.35
C SER A 84 18.46 37.54 39.60
N ARG A 85 19.31 37.02 40.48
CA ARG A 85 19.12 35.73 41.15
C ARG A 85 17.94 35.85 42.10
N THR A 86 17.12 34.80 42.27
CA THR A 86 16.54 34.37 43.56
C THR A 86 15.87 33.02 43.38
N ASP A 87 16.48 31.98 43.96
CA ASP A 87 15.78 30.75 44.36
C ASP A 87 14.88 31.09 45.56
N PRO A 88 13.64 30.57 45.60
CA PRO A 88 13.15 30.09 46.89
C PRO A 88 12.57 28.68 46.75
N ARG A 89 13.30 27.72 47.32
CA ARG A 89 12.66 26.53 47.87
C ARG A 89 11.68 26.97 48.97
N THR A 90 10.39 26.68 48.80
CA THR A 90 9.47 26.63 49.93
C THR A 90 8.51 25.47 49.74
N ASP A 91 8.68 24.42 50.54
CA ASP A 91 7.68 23.38 50.71
C ASP A 91 6.36 23.98 51.20
N SER A 92 5.24 23.66 50.55
CA SER A 92 3.96 23.60 51.26
C SER A 92 2.90 22.76 50.57
N ARG A 93 2.64 21.63 51.24
CA ARG A 93 1.30 21.13 51.61
C ARG A 93 0.42 20.59 50.48
N SER A 94 0.34 19.26 50.52
CA SER A 94 -0.81 18.44 50.17
C SER A 94 -2.16 19.16 50.28
N GLY A 95 -2.91 19.17 49.18
CA GLY A 95 -4.36 19.33 49.18
C GLY A 95 -4.96 18.23 48.31
N PRO A 96 -5.93 17.43 48.80
CA PRO A 96 -6.55 16.39 47.98
C PRO A 96 -7.52 17.05 47.01
N ARG A 97 -7.06 17.33 45.78
CA ARG A 97 -7.97 17.64 44.68
C ARG A 97 -8.33 16.35 43.97
N SER A 98 -9.41 15.74 44.45
CA SER A 98 -10.25 14.92 43.60
C SER A 98 -10.75 15.78 42.45
N ASP A 99 -10.13 15.65 41.30
CA ASP A 99 -10.81 15.88 40.04
C ASP A 99 -10.67 14.60 39.21
N SER A 100 -11.66 13.74 39.34
CA SER A 100 -11.85 12.55 38.51
C SER A 100 -12.33 12.95 37.12
N GLY A 101 -11.59 13.87 36.49
CA GLY A 101 -11.61 14.09 35.06
C GLY A 101 -10.63 13.09 34.44
N THR A 102 -11.12 11.90 34.10
CA THR A 102 -10.42 11.02 33.17
C THR A 102 -10.36 11.72 31.81
N ALA A 103 -9.37 12.59 31.66
CA ALA A 103 -8.81 12.89 30.35
C ALA A 103 -8.49 11.53 29.74
N ALA A 104 -9.24 11.15 28.70
CA ALA A 104 -8.98 9.93 27.96
C ALA A 104 -7.60 10.10 27.35
N ASP A 105 -6.59 9.57 28.04
CA ASP A 105 -5.20 9.55 27.59
C ASP A 105 -5.21 9.12 26.14
N GLY A 106 -4.67 9.97 25.26
CA GLY A 106 -4.77 9.85 23.80
C GLY A 106 -3.98 8.67 23.24
N ARG A 107 -3.73 7.66 24.07
CA ARG A 107 -2.84 6.53 23.87
C ARG A 107 -3.29 5.71 22.69
N ARG A 108 -2.58 5.92 21.59
CA ARG A 108 -2.68 5.13 20.37
C ARG A 108 -2.46 3.65 20.69
N THR A 109 -3.41 2.83 20.29
CA THR A 109 -3.29 1.36 20.31
C THR A 109 -3.38 0.84 18.89
N THR A 110 -2.62 -0.22 18.62
CA THR A 110 -2.52 -0.85 17.29
C THR A 110 -2.56 -2.36 17.48
N ARG A 111 -3.40 -3.08 16.74
CA ARG A 111 -3.27 -4.53 16.53
C ARG A 111 -3.15 -4.83 15.05
N CYS A 112 -2.00 -5.33 14.66
CA CYS A 112 -1.72 -5.82 13.32
C CYS A 112 -1.77 -7.34 13.29
N GLY A 113 -2.08 -7.90 12.12
CA GLY A 113 -1.78 -9.30 11.84
C GLY A 113 -0.41 -9.49 11.20
N PRO A 114 -0.11 -10.71 10.71
CA PRO A 114 1.10 -10.95 9.94
C PRO A 114 1.13 -10.11 8.67
N GLU A 115 2.33 -9.77 8.22
CA GLU A 115 2.55 -9.36 6.84
C GLU A 115 2.42 -10.60 5.94
N LEU A 116 1.73 -10.45 4.81
CA LEU A 116 1.52 -11.52 3.84
C LEU A 116 1.94 -11.01 2.46
N ALA A 117 2.47 -11.91 1.63
CA ALA A 117 2.88 -11.63 0.25
C ALA A 117 2.15 -12.55 -0.74
N ALA A 118 1.90 -12.06 -1.96
CA ALA A 118 1.42 -12.84 -3.09
C ALA A 118 2.50 -12.94 -4.19
N PRO A 119 2.56 -14.04 -4.96
CA PRO A 119 3.54 -14.25 -6.03
C PRO A 119 3.58 -13.15 -7.10
N GLU A 120 2.49 -12.41 -7.28
CA GLU A 120 2.38 -11.27 -8.19
C GLU A 120 3.20 -10.04 -7.79
N GLY A 121 3.90 -10.03 -6.65
CA GLY A 121 4.63 -8.86 -6.17
C GLY A 121 3.73 -7.85 -5.46
N VAL A 122 2.87 -8.34 -4.57
CA VAL A 122 2.11 -7.49 -3.64
C VAL A 122 2.25 -8.01 -2.21
N GLU A 123 2.58 -7.10 -1.30
CA GLU A 123 2.76 -7.35 0.13
C GLU A 123 1.75 -6.51 0.91
N ALA A 124 1.17 -7.05 1.98
CA ALA A 124 0.24 -6.31 2.82
C ALA A 124 0.18 -6.77 4.29
N GLN A 125 0.27 -5.80 5.20
CA GLN A 125 -0.05 -5.96 6.62
C GLN A 125 -1.27 -5.11 6.97
N THR A 126 -2.27 -5.71 7.61
CA THR A 126 -3.50 -5.03 8.01
C THR A 126 -3.59 -4.88 9.53
N CYS A 127 -4.02 -3.70 9.99
CA CYS A 127 -4.08 -3.33 11.39
C CYS A 127 -5.41 -2.64 11.73
N VAL A 128 -5.88 -2.83 12.97
CA VAL A 128 -6.86 -1.96 13.63
C VAL A 128 -6.09 -0.96 14.49
N LEU A 129 -6.43 0.31 14.38
CA LEU A 129 -5.86 1.39 15.19
C LEU A 129 -6.97 2.08 15.99
N THR A 130 -6.68 2.47 17.23
CA THR A 130 -7.55 3.33 18.04
C THR A 130 -6.73 4.44 18.68
N GLU A 131 -7.16 5.69 18.50
CA GLU A 131 -6.47 6.91 18.97
C GLU A 131 -7.51 8.02 19.16
N GLY A 132 -7.43 8.77 20.27
CA GLY A 132 -8.34 9.91 20.53
C GLY A 132 -9.84 9.59 20.53
N GLY A 133 -10.24 8.36 20.89
CA GLY A 133 -11.64 7.91 20.84
C GLY A 133 -12.17 7.59 19.43
N LEU A 134 -11.28 7.51 18.44
CA LEU A 134 -11.58 7.07 17.07
C LEU A 134 -10.94 5.71 16.81
N THR A 135 -11.63 4.83 16.08
CA THR A 135 -11.11 3.54 15.61
C THR A 135 -11.20 3.45 14.09
N TRP A 136 -10.16 2.92 13.45
CA TRP A 136 -10.12 2.70 12.00
C TRP A 136 -9.28 1.47 11.62
N GLY A 137 -9.50 0.96 10.41
CA GLY A 137 -8.62 0.00 9.77
C GLY A 137 -7.55 0.71 8.94
N ARG A 138 -6.32 0.20 8.96
CA ARG A 138 -5.24 0.60 8.05
C ARG A 138 -4.56 -0.64 7.48
N THR A 139 -4.28 -0.63 6.19
CA THR A 139 -3.38 -1.57 5.53
C THR A 139 -2.14 -0.83 5.06
N TYR A 140 -0.96 -1.33 5.44
CA TYR A 140 0.31 -1.00 4.83
C TYR A 140 0.56 -1.97 3.68
N TYR A 141 1.07 -1.48 2.53
CA TYR A 141 1.33 -2.32 1.37
C TYR A 141 2.53 -1.87 0.55
N ARG A 142 3.09 -2.79 -0.24
CA ARG A 142 3.98 -2.53 -1.39
C ARG A 142 3.42 -3.24 -2.63
N ASN A 143 3.61 -2.66 -3.82
CA ASN A 143 3.05 -3.19 -5.06
C ASN A 143 4.09 -3.18 -6.19
N THR A 144 5.02 -4.12 -6.14
CA THR A 144 6.08 -4.32 -7.14
C THR A 144 5.60 -5.06 -8.39
N SER A 145 4.30 -5.39 -8.50
CA SER A 145 3.69 -6.10 -9.64
C SER A 145 3.77 -5.38 -11.00
N GLY A 146 4.17 -4.11 -11.01
CA GLY A 146 4.24 -3.26 -12.20
C GLY A 146 2.86 -2.85 -12.76
N LYS A 147 1.76 -3.16 -12.06
CA LYS A 147 0.39 -2.81 -12.46
C LYS A 147 -0.40 -2.23 -11.29
N PRO A 148 -1.36 -1.31 -11.54
CA PRO A 148 -2.29 -0.90 -10.49
C PRO A 148 -3.16 -2.09 -10.06
N LEU A 149 -3.40 -2.19 -8.76
CA LEU A 149 -4.28 -3.20 -8.14
C LEU A 149 -5.46 -2.49 -7.46
N ARG A 150 -6.50 -3.24 -7.12
CA ARG A 150 -7.65 -2.73 -6.35
C ARG A 150 -7.74 -3.41 -4.99
N ALA A 151 -8.01 -2.64 -3.96
CA ALA A 151 -8.21 -3.15 -2.60
C ALA A 151 -9.56 -2.71 -2.04
N VAL A 152 -10.19 -3.61 -1.28
CA VAL A 152 -11.29 -3.26 -0.37
C VAL A 152 -10.84 -3.55 1.05
N LEU A 153 -10.68 -2.50 1.85
CA LEU A 153 -10.38 -2.58 3.28
C LEU A 153 -11.69 -2.47 4.06
N SER A 154 -12.02 -3.51 4.82
CA SER A 154 -13.21 -3.58 5.67
C SER A 154 -12.82 -3.59 7.15
N LEU A 155 -13.36 -2.65 7.93
CA LEU A 155 -13.32 -2.66 9.39
C LEU A 155 -14.67 -3.19 9.91
N LEU A 156 -14.65 -4.36 10.53
CA LEU A 156 -15.80 -4.96 11.20
C LEU A 156 -15.84 -4.47 12.65
N ARG A 157 -17.01 -3.96 13.07
CA ARG A 157 -17.20 -3.30 14.37
C ARG A 157 -17.91 -4.20 15.39
N PRO A 158 -17.69 -4.01 16.70
CA PRO A 158 -18.42 -4.74 17.76
C PRO A 158 -19.94 -4.56 17.74
N ASP A 159 -20.45 -3.45 17.19
CA ASP A 159 -21.89 -3.20 17.02
C ASP A 159 -22.50 -3.96 15.82
N GLY A 160 -21.69 -4.68 15.05
CA GLY A 160 -22.10 -5.42 13.86
C GLY A 160 -22.15 -4.63 12.56
N ARG A 161 -21.77 -3.34 12.57
CA ARG A 161 -21.59 -2.56 11.34
C ARG A 161 -20.23 -2.84 10.70
N THR A 162 -20.13 -2.59 9.41
CA THR A 162 -18.87 -2.63 8.66
C THR A 162 -18.61 -1.25 8.05
N VAL A 163 -17.39 -0.74 8.19
CA VAL A 163 -16.92 0.47 7.53
C VAL A 163 -15.94 0.03 6.44
N GLN A 164 -16.06 0.56 5.22
CA GLN A 164 -15.23 0.16 4.09
C GLN A 164 -14.48 1.35 3.47
N ALA A 165 -13.32 1.04 2.89
CA ALA A 165 -12.64 1.90 1.94
C ALA A 165 -12.27 1.09 0.68
N HIS A 166 -12.49 1.71 -0.47
CA HIS A 166 -12.03 1.21 -1.76
C HIS A 166 -10.77 2.01 -2.13
N CYS A 167 -9.66 1.31 -2.35
CA CYS A 167 -8.36 1.91 -2.61
C CYS A 167 -7.81 1.39 -3.94
N ASP A 168 -7.41 2.29 -4.84
CA ASP A 168 -6.51 1.95 -5.94
C ASP A 168 -5.09 1.90 -5.37
N LEU A 169 -4.38 0.80 -5.64
CA LEU A 169 -3.00 0.59 -5.22
C LEU A 169 -2.09 0.83 -6.44
N PRO A 170 -1.45 1.99 -6.60
CA PRO A 170 -0.49 2.21 -7.68
C PRO A 170 0.66 1.21 -7.60
N ALA A 171 1.32 0.96 -8.73
CA ALA A 171 2.56 0.18 -8.75
C ALA A 171 3.72 1.04 -8.24
N GLY A 172 4.57 0.45 -7.40
CA GLY A 172 5.69 1.10 -6.74
C GLY A 172 6.37 0.16 -5.75
N ASP A 173 7.67 0.34 -5.58
CA ASP A 173 8.48 -0.30 -4.55
C ASP A 173 8.29 0.36 -3.17
N GLU A 174 8.07 1.67 -3.13
CA GLU A 174 7.80 2.43 -1.90
C GLU A 174 6.55 1.94 -1.13
N PRO A 175 6.57 1.95 0.21
CA PRO A 175 5.43 1.53 1.01
C PRO A 175 4.36 2.62 1.07
N ALA A 176 3.10 2.21 0.99
CA ALA A 176 1.95 3.11 1.03
C ALA A 176 0.83 2.57 1.94
N THR A 177 -0.22 3.36 2.17
CA THR A 177 -1.32 2.98 3.08
C THR A 177 -2.71 3.19 2.48
N CYS A 178 -3.60 2.25 2.76
CA CYS A 178 -5.05 2.37 2.59
C CYS A 178 -5.70 2.43 4.00
N GLU A 179 -6.68 3.33 4.21
CA GLU A 179 -7.36 3.50 5.50
C GLU A 179 -8.88 3.52 5.34
N THR A 180 -9.62 2.96 6.30
CA THR A 180 -11.04 3.26 6.43
C THR A 180 -11.24 4.69 6.95
N PRO A 181 -12.42 5.31 6.74
CA PRO A 181 -12.86 6.43 7.56
C PRO A 181 -12.60 6.18 9.06
N ARG A 182 -12.18 7.25 9.76
CA ARG A 182 -12.03 7.25 11.22
C ARG A 182 -13.38 7.54 11.84
N GLU A 183 -13.91 6.59 12.60
CA GLU A 183 -15.20 6.73 13.27
C GLU A 183 -15.05 6.60 14.79
N ALA A 184 -16.02 7.11 15.54
CA ALA A 184 -16.06 6.99 16.99
C ALA A 184 -15.95 5.51 17.43
N THR A 185 -15.07 5.25 18.39
CA THR A 185 -14.93 3.94 19.03
C THR A 185 -16.24 3.58 19.72
N VAL A 186 -16.76 2.38 19.45
CA VAL A 186 -17.96 1.81 20.09
C VAL A 186 -17.61 0.54 20.83
N GLY A 187 -18.21 0.36 22.01
CA GLY A 187 -18.31 -0.94 22.65
C GLY A 187 -19.41 -1.80 22.02
N GLY A 188 -19.49 -3.06 22.43
CA GLY A 188 -20.56 -3.98 22.05
C GLY A 188 -20.30 -5.38 22.58
N ASP A 189 -21.36 -6.18 22.74
CA ASP A 189 -21.30 -7.52 23.34
C ASP A 189 -20.78 -8.62 22.38
N ARG A 190 -20.32 -8.23 21.19
CA ARG A 190 -19.83 -9.13 20.13
C ARG A 190 -18.30 -9.19 20.09
N ALA A 191 -17.78 -9.87 19.07
CA ALA A 191 -16.36 -9.90 18.76
C ALA A 191 -15.73 -8.49 18.68
N PRO A 192 -14.45 -8.34 19.06
CA PRO A 192 -13.76 -7.06 19.00
C PRO A 192 -13.59 -6.58 17.55
N TYR A 193 -13.21 -5.30 17.40
CA TYR A 193 -12.81 -4.76 16.11
C TYR A 193 -11.79 -5.66 15.39
N THR A 194 -12.06 -5.92 14.11
CA THR A 194 -11.16 -6.61 13.18
C THR A 194 -11.14 -5.86 11.85
N ALA A 195 -9.98 -5.84 11.19
CA ALA A 195 -9.84 -5.27 9.86
C ALA A 195 -9.32 -6.33 8.88
N VAL A 196 -9.85 -6.33 7.66
CA VAL A 196 -9.44 -7.23 6.59
C VAL A 196 -9.33 -6.43 5.29
N VAL A 197 -8.21 -6.56 4.59
CA VAL A 197 -8.06 -6.11 3.20
C VAL A 197 -8.18 -7.29 2.25
N GLU A 198 -8.86 -7.08 1.14
CA GLU A 198 -8.84 -7.98 -0.01
C GLU A 198 -8.30 -7.23 -1.22
N ILE A 199 -7.16 -7.69 -1.73
CA ILE A 199 -6.49 -7.13 -2.90
C ILE A 199 -6.79 -8.01 -4.11
N ALA A 200 -7.13 -7.37 -5.22
CA ALA A 200 -7.44 -7.97 -6.51
C ALA A 200 -6.70 -7.24 -7.64
N ASP A 201 -6.73 -7.82 -8.83
CA ASP A 201 -6.28 -7.13 -10.04
C ASP A 201 -7.07 -5.83 -10.33
N ALA A 202 -6.61 -5.05 -11.31
CA ALA A 202 -7.24 -3.79 -11.71
C ALA A 202 -8.72 -3.91 -12.10
N ARG A 203 -9.22 -5.11 -12.47
CA ARG A 203 -10.63 -5.33 -12.81
C ARG A 203 -11.46 -5.72 -11.58
N GLY A 204 -10.82 -6.28 -10.55
CA GLY A 204 -11.49 -6.86 -9.39
C GLY A 204 -11.90 -8.33 -9.61
N GLU A 205 -11.49 -8.94 -10.73
CA GLU A 205 -11.93 -10.26 -11.18
C GLU A 205 -11.12 -11.37 -10.50
N ARG A 206 -9.81 -11.15 -10.28
CA ARG A 206 -8.91 -12.10 -9.63
C ARG A 206 -8.40 -11.58 -8.29
N LYS A 207 -8.74 -12.27 -7.20
CA LYS A 207 -8.19 -12.03 -5.86
C LYS A 207 -6.73 -12.51 -5.81
N LEU A 208 -5.85 -11.69 -5.23
CA LEU A 208 -4.42 -11.95 -5.12
C LEU A 208 -3.99 -12.19 -3.68
N LEU A 209 -4.45 -11.33 -2.76
CA LEU A 209 -4.04 -11.33 -1.37
C LEU A 209 -5.22 -10.98 -0.45
N ARG A 210 -5.28 -11.64 0.70
CA ARG A 210 -6.21 -11.32 1.79
C ARG A 210 -5.44 -11.25 3.10
N SER A 211 -5.33 -10.05 3.68
CA SER A 211 -4.57 -9.80 4.91
C SER A 211 -5.52 -9.28 6.00
N GLY A 212 -5.36 -9.77 7.23
CA GLY A 212 -6.25 -9.51 8.36
C GLY A 212 -5.50 -8.98 9.57
N SER A 213 -6.21 -8.31 10.48
CA SER A 213 -5.65 -7.74 11.71
C SER A 213 -5.55 -8.70 12.90
N ASN A 214 -5.81 -9.99 12.68
CA ASN A 214 -5.62 -11.04 13.69
C ASN A 214 -4.13 -11.36 13.79
N ALA A 215 -3.62 -11.53 15.01
CA ALA A 215 -2.27 -12.05 15.21
C ALA A 215 -2.09 -13.39 14.46
N ALA A 216 -0.85 -13.68 14.07
CA ALA A 216 -0.51 -15.03 13.66
C ALA A 216 -0.73 -15.98 14.85
N PRO A 217 -1.18 -17.23 14.63
CA PRO A 217 -1.08 -18.24 15.68
C PRO A 217 0.40 -18.40 16.04
N ASP A 218 0.69 -18.49 17.34
CA ASP A 218 2.08 -18.68 17.80
C ASP A 218 2.65 -19.94 17.17
N ALA A 219 3.66 -19.78 16.31
CA ALA A 219 4.42 -20.88 15.75
C ALA A 219 5.27 -21.49 16.88
N GLY A 220 4.66 -22.41 17.64
CA GLY A 220 5.23 -22.99 18.84
C GLY A 220 6.61 -23.60 18.57
N GLY A 221 7.66 -22.89 18.99
CA GLY A 221 9.03 -23.39 18.93
C GLY A 221 9.12 -24.72 19.67
N SER A 222 9.48 -25.77 18.95
CA SER A 222 9.64 -27.13 19.47
C SER A 222 10.96 -27.72 18.97
N ASP A 223 12.06 -27.05 19.33
CA ASP A 223 13.34 -27.73 19.55
C ASP A 223 13.41 -28.11 21.05
N GLN A 224 13.03 -29.36 21.36
CA GLN A 224 13.39 -30.08 22.59
C GLN A 224 13.49 -31.58 22.27
#